data_AF-A0A1V5YSR6-F1
#
_entry.id   AF-A0A1V5YSR6-F1
#
_cell.length_a   1.000
_cell.length_b   1.000
_cell.length_c   1.000
_cell.angle_alpha   90.00
_cell.angle_beta   90.00
_cell.angle_gamma   90.00
#
_symmetry.space_group_name_H-M   'P 1'
#
loop_
_entity.id
_entity.type
_entity.pdbx_description
1 polymer ?
#
loop_
_entity_poly.entity_id
_entity_poly.type
_entity_poly.pdbx_seq_one_letter_code
_entity_poly.pdbx_strand_id
1 'polypeptide(L)' 'MKVQDFAYQVSLRTMELLENAQHYKITEANRKEILATILKELDTLIQKSSAPVKKKK' A
#
# COMPACT_ATOMS: atom_id res chain seq x y z
N MET A 1 -14.10 7.48 4.98
CA MET A 1 -13.06 7.08 4.00
C MET A 1 -13.18 5.60 3.75
N LYS A 2 -13.14 5.15 2.48
CA LYS A 2 -13.04 3.72 2.18
C LYS A 2 -11.62 3.25 2.48
N VAL A 3 -11.45 1.95 2.76
CA VAL A 3 -10.13 1.35 3.02
C VAL A 3 -9.16 1.56 1.85
N GLN A 4 -9.70 1.59 0.63
CA GLN A 4 -8.97 1.88 -0.61
C GLN A 4 -8.40 3.31 -0.60
N ASP A 5 -9.20 4.30 -0.19
CA ASP A 5 -8.77 5.70 -0.10
C ASP A 5 -7.66 5.86 0.94
N PHE A 6 -7.79 5.16 2.08
CA PHE A 6 -6.79 5.17 3.13
C PHE A 6 -5.47 4.53 2.66
N ALA A 7 -5.53 3.34 2.04
CA ALA A 7 -4.36 2.66 1.50
C ALA A 7 -3.64 3.52 0.45
N TYR A 8 -4.38 4.21 -0.41
CA TYR A 8 -3.84 5.14 -1.38
C TYR A 8 -3.06 6.29 -0.72
N GLN A 9 -3.65 6.95 0.28
CA GLN A 9 -2.99 8.05 1.01
C GLN A 9 -1.73 7.60 1.74
N VAL A 10 -1.78 6.45 2.41
CA VAL A 10 -0.62 5.87 3.12
C VAL A 10 0.51 5.57 2.13
N SER A 11 0.17 5.00 0.97
CA SER A 11 1.14 4.66 -0.07
C SER A 11 1.80 5.90 -0.68
N LEU A 12 1.02 6.94 -0.96
CA LEU A 12 1.55 8.24 -1.40
C LEU A 12 2.50 8.84 -0.37
N ARG A 13 2.10 8.87 0.90
CA ARG A 13 2.94 9.41 1.96
C ARG A 13 4.24 8.62 2.13
N THR A 14 4.19 7.31 1.97
CA THR A 14 5.37 6.44 2.01
C THR A 14 6.35 6.80 0.90
N MET A 15 5.86 6.99 -0.33
CA MET A 15 6.71 7.40 -1.45
C MET A 15 7.34 8.78 -1.23
N GLU A 16 6.61 9.76 -0.70
CA GLU A 16 7.18 11.06 -0.33
C GLU A 16 8.28 10.95 0.73
N LEU A 17 8.07 10.15 1.77
CA LEU A 17 9.07 9.92 2.81
C LEU A 17 10.33 9.26 2.23
N LEU A 18 10.15 8.31 1.31
CA LEU A 18 11.25 7.59 0.68
C LEU A 18 12.09 8.51 -0.22
N GLU A 19 11.45 9.36 -1.02
CA GLU A 19 12.16 10.36 -1.83
C GLU A 19 12.97 11.32 -0.97
N ASN A 20 12.38 11.79 0.14
CA ASN A 20 13.07 12.70 1.06
C ASN A 20 14.26 12.01 1.76
N ALA A 21 14.11 10.73 2.13
CA ALA A 21 15.14 9.99 2.84
C ALA A 21 16.31 9.53 1.95
N GLN A 22 16.03 9.24 0.67
CA GLN A 22 17.00 8.66 -0.27
C GLN A 22 17.45 9.66 -1.35
N HIS A 23 16.94 10.89 -1.31
CA HIS A 23 17.25 11.96 -2.26
C HIS A 23 17.11 11.58 -3.74
N TYR A 24 16.26 10.60 -4.06
CA TYR A 24 15.92 10.25 -5.43
C TYR A 24 14.45 10.57 -5.70
N LYS A 25 14.14 10.85 -6.96
CA LYS A 25 12.79 11.13 -7.41
C LYS A 25 12.16 9.87 -7.99
N ILE A 26 11.04 9.45 -7.43
CA ILE A 26 10.20 8.40 -7.99
C ILE A 26 9.46 9.01 -9.17
N THR A 27 9.61 8.41 -10.36
CA THR A 27 8.92 8.87 -11.56
C THR A 27 7.40 8.73 -11.39
N GLU A 28 6.63 9.64 -12.01
CA GLU A 28 5.16 9.60 -11.99
C GLU A 28 4.60 8.26 -12.52
N ALA A 29 5.29 7.65 -13.49
CA ALA A 29 4.94 6.33 -14.01
C ALA A 29 5.03 5.25 -12.91
N ASN A 30 6.17 5.19 -12.21
CA ASN A 30 6.39 4.22 -11.13
C ASN A 30 5.41 4.44 -9.97
N ARG A 31 5.11 5.71 -9.63
CA ARG A 31 4.09 6.03 -8.61
C ARG A 31 2.74 5.42 -8.96
N LYS A 32 2.28 5.61 -10.19
CA LYS A 32 0.98 5.07 -10.65
C LYS A 32 0.97 3.55 -10.65
N GLU A 33 2.04 2.92 -11.12
CA GLU A 33 2.17 1.46 -11.15
C GLU A 33 2.12 0.86 -9.74
N ILE A 34 2.87 1.44 -8.79
CA ILE A 34 2.89 0.99 -7.39
C ILE A 34 1.51 1.17 -6.75
N LEU A 35 0.86 2.33 -6.92
CA LEU A 35 -0.47 2.58 -6.36
C LEU A 35 -1.52 1.62 -6.92
N ALA A 36 -1.50 1.35 -8.23
CA ALA A 36 -2.41 0.39 -8.86
C ALA A 36 -2.19 -1.03 -8.33
N THR A 37 -0.92 -1.42 -8.14
CA THR A 37 -0.55 -2.73 -7.59
C THR A 37 -1.07 -2.89 -6.17
N ILE A 38 -0.84 -1.88 -5.31
CA ILE A 38 -1.31 -1.90 -3.91
C ILE A 38 -2.83 -2.00 -3.85
N LEU A 39 -3.56 -1.24 -4.68
CA LEU A 39 -5.03 -1.30 -4.70
C LEU A 39 -5.55 -2.67 -5.17
N LYS A 40 -4.88 -3.31 -6.13
CA LYS A 40 -5.23 -4.66 -6.60
C LYS A 40 -5.01 -5.73 -5.52
N GLU A 41 -3.94 -5.59 -4.74
CA GLU A 41 -3.58 -6.55 -3.69
C GLU A 41 -4.33 -6.27 -2.37
N LEU A 42 -4.89 -5.08 -2.20
CA LEU A 42 -5.52 -4.63 -0.97
C LEU A 42 -6.58 -5.61 -0.45
N ASP A 43 -7.47 -6.09 -1.33
CA ASP A 43 -8.52 -7.03 -0.93
C ASP A 43 -7.94 -8.37 -0.45
N THR A 44 -6.86 -8.83 -1.08
CA THR A 44 -6.16 -10.06 -0.66
C THR A 44 -5.48 -9.86 0.69
N LEU A 45 -4.87 -8.69 0.92
CA LEU A 45 -4.25 -8.34 2.20
C LEU A 45 -5.29 -8.26 3.32
N ILE A 46 -6.43 -7.62 3.06
CA ILE A 46 -7.54 -7.52 4.01
C ILE A 46 -8.08 -8.91 4.36
N GLN A 47 -8.29 -9.77 3.36
CA GLN A 47 -8.75 -11.14 3.60
C GLN A 47 -7.75 -11.93 4.45
N LYS A 48 -6.44 -11.83 4.15
CA LYS A 48 -5.40 -12.47 4.95
C LYS A 48 -5.36 -11.95 6.40
N SER A 49 -5.52 -10.64 6.60
CA SER A 49 -5.53 -10.04 7.95
C SER A 49 -6.82 -10.32 8.73
N SER A 50 -7.93 -10.53 8.04
CA SER A 50 -9.24 -10.79 8.65
C SER A 50 -9.49 -12.27 8.92
N ALA A 51 -8.70 -13.17 8.34
CA ALA A 51 -8.82 -14.60 8.58
C ALA A 51 -8.57 -14.90 10.08
N PRO A 52 -9.45 -15.64 10.76
CA PRO A 52 -9.23 -15.99 12.16
C PRO A 52 -7.94 -16.80 12.25
N VAL A 53 -7.00 -16.31 13.06
CA VAL A 53 -5.76 -17.02 13.38
C VAL A 53 -6.16 -18.42 13.85
N LYS A 54 -5.93 -19.45 13.03
CA LYS A 54 -6.11 -20.84 13.45
C LYS A 54 -5.15 -21.06 14.61
N LYS A 55 -5.63 -20.91 15.84
CA LYS A 55 -4.93 -21.37 17.05
C LYS A 55 -4.66 -22.86 16.81
N LYS A 56 -3.41 -23.21 16.55
CA LYS A 56 -2.96 -24.60 16.62
C LYS A 56 -3.26 -25.07 18.05
N LYS A 57 -4.20 -26.01 18.17
CA LYS A 57 -4.40 -26.80 19.38
C LYS A 57 -3.21 -27.74 19.55
#